data_AF-A0A540LSL0-F1
#
_entry.id   AF-A0A540LSL0-F1
#
_cell.length_a   1.000
_cell.length_b   1.000
_cell.length_c   1.000
_cell.angle_alpha   90.00
_cell.angle_beta   90.00
_cell.angle_gamma   90.00
#
_symmetry.space_group_name_H-M   'P 1'
#
loop_
_entity.id
_entity.type
_entity.pdbx_description
1 polymer ?
#
loop_
_entity_poly.entity_id
_entity_poly.type
_entity_poly.pdbx_seq_one_letter_code
_entity_poly.pdbx_strand_id
1 'polypeptide(L)'
;MATIAVNLALINPSTLSVPKSPNPSNLRVFTLRRSSAASNSVPGLAETPWKTSDARLVLEDGSIWRAKSFGASGTQVGEVVFNTSLTGYQEIITDPSYAGQFVLMTNPHIGNTGVNFDDEESKQCFLGGLVIRIFNTSNWRCAETLGDYLAERNIMGVYDVDTRAITCRLRQDGSLIGVLSTEESKADEELLEMSHSWDIVGVDLISGVTCKAPYEWVDKTNSEWEFNYKGRDGEAFHVVKLLKCHHGGNHPIRNLRTGHVEISAQNHNYAVDPASLPEGVEVTRVNLNDGSCVGLAYPAKNIMSLQYHPEASPGPRDSDYAFTEFVELMKRVKVNA
;
A
#
# COMPACT_ATOMS: atom_id res chain seq x y z
N MET A 1 -23.76 -1.61 40.70
CA MET A 1 -23.18 -2.00 42.00
C MET A 1 -22.03 -2.96 41.71
N ALA A 2 -20.75 -2.63 41.74
CA ALA A 2 -20.03 -1.41 42.06
C ALA A 2 -18.73 -1.40 41.23
N THR A 3 -18.40 -0.24 40.70
CA THR A 3 -17.15 0.14 40.04
C THR A 3 -16.02 0.14 41.07
N ILE A 4 -14.87 -0.49 40.79
CA ILE A 4 -13.66 -0.28 41.59
C ILE A 4 -12.67 0.51 40.75
N ALA A 5 -12.53 1.78 41.12
CA ALA A 5 -11.58 2.73 40.57
C ALA A 5 -10.15 2.37 41.03
N VAL A 6 -9.21 2.37 40.09
CA VAL A 6 -7.78 2.29 40.39
C VAL A 6 -7.30 3.71 40.72
N ASN A 7 -6.86 3.90 41.96
CA ASN A 7 -6.36 5.18 42.46
C ASN A 7 -4.84 5.24 42.20
N LEU A 8 -4.40 6.18 41.37
CA LEU A 8 -3.00 6.41 41.04
C LEU A 8 -2.42 7.45 42.02
N ALA A 9 -1.57 7.02 42.96
CA ALA A 9 -0.86 7.92 43.86
C ALA A 9 0.62 8.01 43.45
N LEU A 10 1.03 9.22 43.03
CA LEU A 10 2.42 9.63 42.85
C LEU A 10 3.10 9.76 44.22
N ILE A 11 4.18 9.02 44.45
CA ILE A 11 5.06 9.23 45.62
C ILE A 11 6.39 9.79 45.12
N ASN A 12 6.67 11.02 45.52
CA ASN A 12 7.94 11.71 45.30
C ASN A 12 9.00 11.23 46.33
N PRO A 13 10.30 11.23 45.99
CA PRO A 13 11.31 10.47 46.71
C PRO A 13 12.00 11.29 47.80
N SER A 14 11.68 11.04 49.07
CA SER A 14 12.56 11.42 50.18
C SER A 14 12.07 10.83 51.50
N THR A 15 12.62 9.66 51.86
CA THR A 15 13.07 9.29 53.22
C THR A 15 13.41 7.81 53.23
N LEU A 16 14.71 7.52 53.20
CA LEU A 16 15.29 6.20 53.40
C LEU A 16 15.08 5.75 54.85
N SER A 17 14.45 4.60 55.03
CA SER A 17 14.70 3.73 56.19
C SER A 17 14.73 2.28 55.71
N VAL A 18 15.83 1.59 56.00
CA VAL A 18 16.12 0.23 55.56
C VAL A 18 15.40 -0.76 56.49
N PRO A 19 14.52 -1.66 55.99
CA PRO A 19 14.05 -2.79 56.78
C PRO A 19 15.03 -3.97 56.67
N LYS A 20 15.25 -4.62 57.80
CA LYS A 20 16.06 -5.85 58.00
C LYS A 20 15.66 -6.96 57.03
N SER A 21 16.68 -7.72 56.58
CA SER A 21 16.52 -8.89 55.69
C SER A 21 15.70 -10.01 56.34
N PRO A 22 14.81 -10.70 55.59
CA PRO A 22 14.22 -11.97 56.02
C PRO A 22 15.14 -13.17 55.70
N ASN A 23 15.06 -14.19 56.56
CA ASN A 23 15.73 -15.49 56.47
C ASN A 23 15.64 -16.17 55.08
N PRO A 24 16.67 -16.91 54.62
CA PRO A 24 16.77 -17.41 53.26
C PRO A 24 16.13 -18.80 53.04
N SER A 25 15.09 -19.19 53.80
CA SER A 25 14.58 -20.57 53.76
C SER A 25 13.29 -20.79 52.97
N ASN A 26 12.80 -19.83 52.17
CA ASN A 26 11.59 -20.02 51.35
C ASN A 26 11.61 -19.28 49.99
N LEU A 27 12.77 -19.24 49.31
CA LEU A 27 12.81 -18.83 47.90
C LEU A 27 12.60 -20.05 46.99
N ARG A 28 11.41 -20.19 46.42
CA ARG A 28 11.20 -21.06 45.25
C ARG A 28 11.85 -20.41 44.03
N VAL A 29 13.10 -20.73 43.79
CA VAL A 29 13.81 -20.39 42.55
C VAL A 29 13.26 -21.28 41.44
N PHE A 30 12.57 -20.70 40.46
CA PHE A 30 12.23 -21.40 39.22
C PHE A 30 13.41 -21.23 38.25
N THR A 31 14.21 -22.28 38.10
CA THR A 31 15.22 -22.35 37.04
C THR A 31 14.55 -22.82 35.76
N LEU A 32 14.32 -21.89 34.82
CA LEU A 32 13.88 -22.23 33.47
C LEU A 32 15.08 -22.82 32.70
N ARG A 33 15.18 -24.14 32.66
CA ARG A 33 16.07 -24.84 31.72
C ARG A 33 15.41 -24.84 30.34
N ARG A 34 16.06 -24.18 29.37
CA ARG A 34 15.77 -24.39 27.95
C ARG A 34 16.12 -25.83 27.61
N SER A 35 15.12 -26.69 27.45
CA SER A 35 15.31 -28.00 26.84
C SER A 35 15.66 -27.79 25.38
N SER A 36 16.93 -28.00 25.03
CA SER A 36 17.31 -28.31 23.65
C SER A 36 16.55 -29.56 23.24
N ALA A 37 15.62 -29.43 22.29
CA ALA A 37 14.94 -30.57 21.70
C ALA A 37 15.99 -31.44 20.99
N ALA A 38 16.44 -32.50 21.66
CA ALA A 38 17.07 -33.61 20.98
C ALA A 38 15.99 -34.29 20.12
N SER A 39 16.28 -34.42 18.83
CA SER A 39 15.44 -35.09 17.84
C SER A 39 15.35 -36.59 18.15
N ASN A 40 14.39 -36.97 19.00
CA ASN A 40 13.87 -38.32 19.03
C ASN A 40 12.44 -38.27 18.49
N SER A 41 12.28 -38.65 17.23
CA SER A 41 10.99 -38.81 16.57
C SER A 41 10.18 -39.90 17.28
N VAL A 42 9.13 -39.47 17.98
CA VAL A 42 8.05 -40.37 18.41
C VAL A 42 7.15 -40.58 17.18
N PRO A 43 7.03 -41.80 16.64
CA PRO A 43 6.15 -42.03 15.50
C PRO A 43 4.70 -41.99 15.98
N GLY A 44 3.95 -40.94 15.60
CA GLY A 44 2.50 -40.87 15.87
C GLY A 44 1.93 -39.51 16.27
N LEU A 45 2.70 -38.42 16.27
CA LEU A 45 2.11 -37.08 16.35
C LEU A 45 1.56 -36.70 14.97
N ALA A 46 0.23 -36.66 14.88
CA ALA A 46 -0.48 -36.09 13.75
C ALA A 46 0.16 -34.77 13.33
N GLU A 47 0.48 -34.63 12.04
CA GLU A 47 0.92 -33.37 11.47
C GLU A 47 -0.08 -32.29 11.87
N THR A 48 0.40 -31.20 12.45
CA THR A 48 -0.46 -30.07 12.78
C THR A 48 -1.14 -29.62 11.49
N PRO A 49 -2.49 -29.46 11.44
CA PRO A 49 -3.22 -29.17 10.21
C PRO A 49 -2.98 -27.74 9.67
N TRP A 50 -2.13 -26.96 10.34
CA TRP A 50 -1.80 -25.59 10.00
C TRP A 50 -0.43 -25.56 9.32
N LYS A 51 -0.35 -25.01 8.10
CA LYS A 51 0.92 -24.68 7.44
C LYS A 51 1.73 -23.76 8.37
N THR A 52 2.95 -24.15 8.73
CA THR A 52 3.77 -23.39 9.69
C THR A 52 4.37 -22.13 9.04
N SER A 53 4.77 -22.21 7.77
CA SER A 53 5.14 -21.10 6.86
C SER A 53 5.64 -21.72 5.55
N ASP A 54 5.01 -21.43 4.41
CA ASP A 54 5.36 -21.98 3.08
C ASP A 54 5.76 -20.89 2.06
N ALA A 55 5.93 -19.65 2.52
CA ALA A 55 6.40 -18.55 1.70
C ALA A 55 7.47 -17.72 2.43
N ARG A 56 8.29 -17.03 1.64
CA ARG A 56 9.32 -16.09 2.10
C ARG A 56 9.19 -14.78 1.35
N LEU A 57 9.25 -13.67 2.10
CA LEU A 57 9.49 -12.33 1.57
C LEU A 57 10.90 -11.92 1.96
N VAL A 58 11.77 -11.79 0.96
CA VAL A 58 13.16 -11.34 1.12
C VAL A 58 13.25 -9.92 0.59
N LEU A 59 13.84 -9.01 1.36
CA LEU A 59 14.06 -7.62 0.95
C LEU A 59 15.56 -7.38 0.69
N GLU A 60 15.87 -6.39 -0.14
CA GLU A 60 17.24 -6.00 -0.49
C GLU A 60 18.13 -5.61 0.71
N ASP A 61 17.53 -5.27 1.86
CA ASP A 61 18.25 -4.97 3.10
C ASP A 61 18.76 -6.24 3.81
N GLY A 62 18.48 -7.43 3.25
CA GLY A 62 18.80 -8.73 3.84
C GLY A 62 17.74 -9.24 4.83
N SER A 63 16.62 -8.53 5.01
CA SER A 63 15.55 -9.01 5.89
C SER A 63 14.73 -10.10 5.22
N ILE A 64 14.49 -11.18 5.98
CA ILE A 64 13.77 -12.36 5.51
C ILE A 64 12.58 -12.58 6.44
N TRP A 65 11.39 -12.58 5.85
CA TRP A 65 10.12 -12.76 6.53
C TRP A 65 9.49 -14.07 6.11
N ARG A 66 9.30 -14.98 7.07
CA ARG A 66 8.56 -16.22 6.85
C ARG A 66 7.06 -15.91 6.88
N ALA A 67 6.36 -16.37 5.87
CA ALA A 67 4.96 -16.09 5.63
C ALA A 67 4.22 -17.35 5.21
N LYS A 68 2.90 -17.22 5.07
CA LYS A 68 2.04 -18.25 4.48
C LYS A 68 1.57 -17.78 3.11
N SER A 69 1.59 -18.66 2.12
CA SER A 69 1.16 -18.37 0.76
C SER A 69 -0.36 -18.41 0.61
N PHE A 70 -0.89 -17.57 -0.26
CA PHE A 70 -2.23 -17.64 -0.82
C PHE A 70 -2.21 -17.11 -2.26
N GLY A 71 -3.17 -17.47 -3.10
CA GLY A 71 -3.12 -17.15 -4.52
C GLY A 71 -2.17 -18.06 -5.29
N ALA A 72 -1.39 -17.49 -6.22
CA ALA A 72 -0.46 -18.23 -7.07
C ALA A 72 0.81 -18.66 -6.32
N SER A 73 1.45 -19.73 -6.81
CA SER A 73 2.75 -20.22 -6.35
C SER A 73 3.85 -19.88 -7.35
N GLY A 74 5.06 -19.64 -6.88
CA GLY A 74 6.22 -19.36 -7.72
C GLY A 74 7.26 -18.50 -7.01
N THR A 75 8.06 -17.80 -7.82
CA THR A 75 8.99 -16.78 -7.35
C THR A 75 8.81 -15.53 -8.21
N GLN A 76 8.59 -14.38 -7.57
CA GLN A 76 8.44 -13.09 -8.24
C GLN A 76 9.31 -12.04 -7.55
N VAL A 77 9.72 -11.04 -8.32
CA VAL A 77 10.50 -9.88 -7.86
C VAL A 77 9.67 -8.63 -8.13
N GLY A 78 9.69 -7.67 -7.21
CA GLY A 78 8.99 -6.40 -7.36
C GLY A 78 9.38 -5.38 -6.31
N GLU A 79 9.03 -4.12 -6.54
CA GLU A 79 9.23 -3.04 -5.56
C GLU A 79 8.18 -3.15 -4.46
N VAL A 80 8.60 -3.24 -3.19
CA VAL A 80 7.69 -3.31 -2.05
C VAL A 80 7.26 -1.92 -1.65
N VAL A 81 5.96 -1.67 -1.78
CA VAL A 81 5.28 -0.44 -1.35
C VAL A 81 4.26 -0.79 -0.28
N PHE A 82 3.90 0.17 0.57
CA PHE A 82 2.82 -0.02 1.53
C PHE A 82 1.67 0.95 1.25
N ASN A 83 0.43 0.49 1.35
CA ASN A 83 -0.77 1.31 1.22
C ASN A 83 -1.50 1.38 2.58
N THR A 84 -1.88 2.61 2.96
CA THR A 84 -2.53 2.90 4.26
C THR A 84 -4.06 2.85 4.25
N SER A 85 -4.66 2.54 3.10
CA SER A 85 -6.10 2.41 2.95
C SER A 85 -6.65 1.27 3.80
N LEU A 86 -7.71 1.56 4.55
CA LEU A 86 -8.35 0.58 5.43
C LEU A 86 -9.41 -0.25 4.69
N THR A 87 -9.93 0.26 3.58
CA THR A 87 -10.96 -0.36 2.74
C THR A 87 -10.56 -0.24 1.29
N GLY A 88 -11.26 -0.97 0.42
CA GLY A 88 -11.05 -0.88 -1.02
C GLY A 88 -9.82 -1.64 -1.52
N TYR A 89 -9.51 -2.77 -0.88
CA TYR A 89 -8.35 -3.57 -1.29
C TYR A 89 -8.53 -4.15 -2.69
N GLN A 90 -9.76 -4.34 -3.17
CA GLN A 90 -10.01 -4.88 -4.50
C GLN A 90 -9.66 -3.86 -5.58
N GLU A 91 -10.14 -2.64 -5.40
CA GLU A 91 -9.87 -1.50 -6.25
C GLU A 91 -8.35 -1.26 -6.36
N ILE A 92 -7.65 -1.34 -5.21
CA ILE A 92 -6.17 -1.26 -5.12
C ILE A 92 -5.47 -2.36 -5.91
N ILE A 93 -5.86 -3.64 -5.78
CA ILE A 93 -5.18 -4.73 -6.50
C ILE A 93 -5.46 -4.69 -8.01
N THR A 94 -6.52 -4.01 -8.44
CA THR A 94 -6.83 -3.79 -9.85
C THR A 94 -6.30 -2.47 -10.41
N ASP A 95 -5.69 -1.61 -9.59
CA ASP A 95 -5.10 -0.35 -10.09
C ASP A 95 -3.84 -0.65 -10.94
N PRO A 96 -3.82 -0.22 -12.22
CA PRO A 96 -2.67 -0.41 -13.12
C PRO A 96 -1.35 0.19 -12.60
N SER A 97 -1.41 1.18 -11.72
CA SER A 97 -0.25 1.89 -11.17
C SER A 97 0.64 1.00 -10.30
N TYR A 98 0.11 -0.11 -9.78
CA TYR A 98 0.87 -1.10 -9.02
C TYR A 98 1.62 -2.13 -9.88
N ALA A 99 1.64 -1.97 -11.20
CA ALA A 99 2.37 -2.87 -12.10
C ALA A 99 3.83 -3.07 -11.64
N GLY A 100 4.22 -4.33 -11.41
CA GLY A 100 5.58 -4.67 -10.95
C GLY A 100 5.86 -4.36 -9.47
N GLN A 101 4.85 -4.02 -8.69
CA GLN A 101 5.00 -3.70 -7.26
C GLN A 101 4.34 -4.75 -6.37
N PHE A 102 4.93 -4.96 -5.19
CA PHE A 102 4.34 -5.71 -4.11
C PHE A 102 3.63 -4.77 -3.15
N VAL A 103 2.31 -4.89 -3.06
CA VAL A 103 1.48 -4.02 -2.23
C VAL A 103 1.35 -4.63 -0.85
N LEU A 104 1.88 -3.95 0.15
CA LEU A 104 1.70 -4.27 1.55
C LEU A 104 0.57 -3.45 2.15
N MET A 105 -0.46 -4.13 2.64
CA MET A 105 -1.59 -3.46 3.28
C MET A 105 -1.30 -3.25 4.77
N THR A 106 -1.42 -2.00 5.24
CA THR A 106 -1.21 -1.73 6.67
C THR A 106 -2.42 -2.13 7.52
N ASN A 107 -3.64 -2.15 6.94
CA ASN A 107 -4.80 -2.71 7.61
C ASN A 107 -4.57 -4.21 7.83
N PRO A 108 -4.63 -4.71 9.08
CA PRO A 108 -4.37 -6.11 9.34
C PRO A 108 -5.34 -7.07 8.65
N HIS A 109 -6.62 -6.69 8.56
CA HIS A 109 -7.68 -7.55 8.02
C HIS A 109 -8.01 -7.16 6.57
N ILE A 110 -7.57 -7.98 5.62
CA ILE A 110 -7.83 -7.80 4.19
C ILE A 110 -8.68 -8.95 3.66
N GLY A 111 -9.54 -8.72 2.66
CA GLY A 111 -10.41 -9.76 2.09
C GLY A 111 -11.76 -9.92 2.80
N ASN A 112 -12.02 -9.13 3.83
CA ASN A 112 -13.22 -9.16 4.67
C ASN A 112 -14.52 -9.02 3.87
N THR A 113 -14.51 -8.31 2.74
CA THR A 113 -15.67 -8.17 1.87
C THR A 113 -15.70 -9.14 0.69
N GLY A 114 -14.75 -10.08 0.61
CA GLY A 114 -14.58 -10.93 -0.56
C GLY A 114 -14.22 -10.13 -1.80
N VAL A 115 -14.61 -10.62 -2.97
CA VAL A 115 -14.38 -9.96 -4.25
C VAL A 115 -15.68 -9.94 -5.05
N ASN A 116 -15.90 -8.90 -5.85
CA ASN A 116 -17.03 -8.77 -6.77
C ASN A 116 -16.68 -7.96 -8.02
N PHE A 117 -17.27 -8.25 -9.17
CA PHE A 117 -16.85 -7.64 -10.44
C PHE A 117 -17.10 -6.13 -10.56
N ASP A 118 -17.95 -5.53 -9.72
CA ASP A 118 -18.23 -4.10 -9.79
C ASP A 118 -17.11 -3.23 -9.17
N ASP A 119 -16.29 -3.82 -8.29
CA ASP A 119 -15.20 -3.13 -7.60
C ASP A 119 -13.83 -3.34 -8.33
N GLU A 120 -13.84 -3.81 -9.59
CA GLU A 120 -12.64 -3.89 -10.43
C GLU A 120 -12.40 -2.56 -11.17
N GLU A 121 -11.32 -1.84 -10.85
CA GLU A 121 -10.92 -0.60 -11.54
C GLU A 121 -10.33 -0.84 -12.94
N SER A 122 -9.97 -2.09 -13.24
CA SER A 122 -9.38 -2.47 -14.51
C SER A 122 -9.63 -3.93 -14.86
N LYS A 123 -9.21 -4.33 -16.06
CA LYS A 123 -9.48 -5.66 -16.62
C LYS A 123 -8.74 -6.81 -15.94
N GLN A 124 -7.72 -6.52 -15.12
CA GLN A 124 -6.89 -7.55 -14.48
C GLN A 124 -6.21 -6.99 -13.23
N CYS A 125 -5.68 -7.88 -12.40
CA CYS A 125 -4.78 -7.48 -11.34
C CYS A 125 -3.40 -7.13 -11.93
N PHE A 126 -2.91 -5.93 -11.65
CA PHE A 126 -1.63 -5.46 -12.17
C PHE A 126 -0.48 -5.61 -11.17
N LEU A 127 -0.78 -5.67 -9.87
CA LEU A 127 0.26 -5.83 -8.85
C LEU A 127 1.08 -7.10 -9.05
N GLY A 128 2.37 -7.02 -8.71
CA GLY A 128 3.25 -8.18 -8.66
C GLY A 128 2.91 -9.11 -7.50
N GLY A 129 2.34 -8.62 -6.41
CA GLY A 129 1.99 -9.48 -5.27
C GLY A 129 1.44 -8.74 -4.07
N LEU A 130 0.68 -9.46 -3.23
CA LEU A 130 -0.06 -8.89 -2.10
C LEU A 130 0.54 -9.36 -0.77
N VAL A 131 0.88 -8.42 0.12
CA VAL A 131 1.42 -8.71 1.46
C VAL A 131 0.46 -8.23 2.54
N ILE A 132 -0.05 -9.16 3.35
CA ILE A 132 -1.08 -8.86 4.37
C ILE A 132 -0.79 -9.53 5.71
N ARG A 133 -1.52 -9.13 6.75
CA ARG A 133 -1.38 -9.74 8.09
C ARG A 133 -2.29 -10.95 8.26
N ILE A 134 -3.58 -10.80 7.95
CA ILE A 134 -4.61 -11.83 8.06
C ILE A 134 -5.73 -11.57 7.05
N PHE A 135 -6.45 -12.63 6.65
CA PHE A 135 -7.63 -12.51 5.80
C PHE A 135 -8.77 -13.40 6.28
N ASN A 136 -10.01 -12.96 6.03
CA ASN A 136 -11.29 -13.63 6.28
C ASN A 136 -12.30 -13.06 5.29
N THR A 137 -13.47 -13.68 5.05
CA THR A 137 -14.46 -13.17 4.08
C THR A 137 -15.89 -13.28 4.61
N SER A 138 -16.66 -12.18 4.57
CA SER A 138 -18.09 -12.14 4.89
C SER A 138 -18.73 -10.82 4.42
N ASN A 139 -19.38 -10.83 3.25
CA ASN A 139 -20.18 -9.70 2.76
C ASN A 139 -21.26 -10.18 1.78
N TRP A 140 -22.37 -9.45 1.71
CA TRP A 140 -23.49 -9.79 0.84
C TRP A 140 -23.20 -9.62 -0.65
N ARG A 141 -22.24 -8.76 -1.03
CA ARG A 141 -21.74 -8.58 -2.40
C ARG A 141 -20.68 -9.60 -2.80
N CYS A 142 -20.17 -10.39 -1.85
CA CYS A 142 -19.08 -11.33 -2.10
C CYS A 142 -19.50 -12.39 -3.13
N ALA A 143 -18.85 -12.39 -4.29
CA ALA A 143 -18.97 -13.45 -5.28
C ALA A 143 -17.92 -14.54 -5.03
N GLU A 144 -16.68 -14.15 -4.72
CA GLU A 144 -15.52 -15.05 -4.59
C GLU A 144 -14.64 -14.67 -3.40
N THR A 145 -13.82 -15.62 -2.93
CA THR A 145 -12.81 -15.35 -1.90
C THR A 145 -11.59 -14.66 -2.52
N LEU A 146 -10.90 -13.84 -1.73
CA LEU A 146 -9.70 -13.14 -2.20
C LEU A 146 -8.59 -14.11 -2.66
N GLY A 147 -8.45 -15.26 -1.98
CA GLY A 147 -7.42 -16.24 -2.33
C GLY A 147 -7.66 -16.91 -3.68
N ASP A 148 -8.90 -17.31 -3.95
CA ASP A 148 -9.28 -17.94 -5.21
C ASP A 148 -9.14 -16.94 -6.37
N TYR A 149 -9.63 -15.72 -6.18
CA TYR A 149 -9.54 -14.63 -7.15
C TYR A 149 -8.11 -14.32 -7.60
N LEU A 150 -7.15 -14.29 -6.65
CA LEU A 150 -5.73 -14.08 -6.96
C LEU A 150 -5.09 -15.30 -7.62
N ALA A 151 -5.49 -16.52 -7.22
CA ALA A 151 -4.97 -17.76 -7.82
C ALA A 151 -5.36 -17.86 -9.30
N GLU A 152 -6.60 -17.55 -9.65
CA GLU A 152 -7.09 -17.55 -11.04
C GLU A 152 -6.35 -16.54 -11.93
N ARG A 153 -5.93 -15.41 -11.35
CA ARG A 153 -5.21 -14.33 -12.04
C ARG A 153 -3.69 -14.47 -11.97
N ASN A 154 -3.20 -15.58 -11.44
CA ASN A 154 -1.77 -15.88 -11.28
C ASN A 154 -1.00 -14.81 -10.46
N ILE A 155 -1.65 -14.25 -9.43
CA ILE A 155 -1.05 -13.27 -8.52
C ILE A 155 -0.65 -13.92 -7.20
N MET A 156 0.58 -13.66 -6.78
CA MET A 156 1.10 -14.19 -5.52
C MET A 156 0.63 -13.36 -4.33
N GLY A 157 0.19 -14.04 -3.27
CA GLY A 157 -0.16 -13.42 -1.99
C GLY A 157 0.60 -14.07 -0.84
N VAL A 158 1.02 -13.26 0.13
CA VAL A 158 1.56 -13.75 1.41
C VAL A 158 0.86 -13.13 2.61
N TYR A 159 0.58 -13.94 3.63
CA TYR A 159 -0.06 -13.53 4.87
C TYR A 159 0.70 -14.03 6.11
N ASP A 160 0.27 -13.59 7.30
CA ASP A 160 0.92 -13.87 8.59
C ASP A 160 2.29 -13.20 8.76
N VAL A 161 2.49 -12.07 8.09
CA VAL A 161 3.71 -11.24 8.19
C VAL A 161 3.46 -10.04 9.11
N ASP A 162 4.50 -9.57 9.81
CA ASP A 162 4.43 -8.31 10.57
C ASP A 162 4.47 -7.11 9.60
N THR A 163 3.30 -6.79 9.04
CA THR A 163 3.13 -5.68 8.10
C THR A 163 3.53 -4.34 8.71
N ARG A 164 3.40 -4.16 10.04
CA ARG A 164 3.80 -2.92 10.73
C ARG A 164 5.31 -2.78 10.76
N ALA A 165 6.04 -3.85 11.09
CA ALA A 165 7.50 -3.82 11.11
C ALA A 165 8.08 -3.50 9.72
N ILE A 166 7.53 -4.12 8.67
CA ILE A 166 7.93 -3.84 7.29
C ILE A 166 7.59 -2.39 6.90
N THR A 167 6.38 -1.91 7.22
CA THR A 167 5.98 -0.52 6.95
C THR A 167 6.93 0.48 7.63
N CYS A 168 7.32 0.22 8.89
CA CYS A 168 8.28 1.07 9.59
C CYS A 168 9.63 1.12 8.89
N ARG A 169 10.06 -0.01 8.31
CA ARG A 169 11.32 -0.09 7.56
C ARG A 169 11.24 0.65 6.23
N LEU A 170 10.20 0.38 5.43
CA LEU A 170 9.97 1.09 4.16
C LEU A 170 9.86 2.62 4.36
N ARG A 171 9.35 3.07 5.51
CA ARG A 171 9.30 4.49 5.84
C ARG A 171 10.68 5.11 6.18
N GLN A 172 11.62 4.31 6.67
CA GLN A 172 12.97 4.74 7.02
C GLN A 172 13.89 4.73 5.79
N ASP A 173 13.85 3.64 5.04
CA ASP A 173 14.83 3.36 3.97
C ASP A 173 14.30 3.72 2.58
N GLY A 174 12.98 3.93 2.44
CA GLY A 174 12.31 4.13 1.16
C GLY A 174 11.68 2.84 0.63
N SER A 175 11.24 2.86 -0.63
CA SER A 175 10.79 1.63 -1.29
C SER A 175 11.97 0.70 -1.51
N LEU A 176 11.81 -0.57 -1.11
CA LEU A 176 12.84 -1.61 -1.17
C LEU A 176 12.45 -2.63 -2.24
N ILE A 177 13.41 -3.21 -2.94
CA ILE A 177 13.15 -4.35 -3.80
C ILE A 177 12.95 -5.61 -2.96
N GLY A 178 11.90 -6.36 -3.29
CA GLY A 178 11.52 -7.57 -2.59
C GLY A 178 11.37 -8.76 -3.54
N VAL A 179 11.58 -9.95 -3.01
CA VAL A 179 11.35 -11.22 -3.69
C VAL A 179 10.36 -12.04 -2.86
N LEU A 180 9.26 -12.41 -3.48
CA LEU A 180 8.29 -13.36 -2.95
C LEU A 180 8.59 -14.73 -3.53
N SER A 181 8.78 -15.74 -2.67
CA SER A 181 8.98 -17.11 -3.12
C SER A 181 8.22 -18.11 -2.26
N THR A 182 7.53 -19.05 -2.92
CA THR A 182 6.89 -20.22 -2.30
C THR A 182 7.70 -21.50 -2.53
N GLU A 183 8.82 -21.42 -3.23
CA GLU A 183 9.65 -22.58 -3.57
C GLU A 183 10.64 -22.85 -2.44
N GLU A 184 10.57 -24.02 -1.79
CA GLU A 184 11.54 -24.40 -0.74
C GLU A 184 12.93 -24.72 -1.29
N SER A 185 13.05 -25.00 -2.60
CA SER A 185 14.30 -25.37 -3.25
C SER A 185 15.32 -24.24 -3.34
N LYS A 186 14.86 -22.99 -3.34
CA LYS A 186 15.74 -21.82 -3.45
C LYS A 186 16.34 -21.44 -2.11
N ALA A 187 17.64 -21.21 -2.07
CA ALA A 187 18.32 -20.73 -0.87
C ALA A 187 17.95 -19.26 -0.60
N ASP A 188 18.03 -18.84 0.66
CA ASP A 188 17.71 -17.44 1.03
C ASP A 188 18.70 -16.47 0.35
N GLU A 189 19.95 -16.89 0.16
CA GLU A 189 21.00 -16.13 -0.52
C GLU A 189 20.70 -15.90 -2.00
N GLU A 190 20.11 -16.89 -2.68
CA GLU A 190 19.71 -16.77 -4.09
C GLU A 190 18.58 -15.74 -4.25
N LEU A 191 17.61 -15.74 -3.34
CA LEU A 191 16.52 -14.76 -3.33
C LEU A 191 17.03 -13.35 -3.04
N LEU A 192 18.03 -13.22 -2.17
CA LEU A 192 18.67 -11.93 -1.89
C LEU A 192 19.43 -11.41 -3.12
N GLU A 193 20.18 -12.28 -3.82
CA GLU A 193 20.86 -11.91 -5.06
C GLU A 193 19.86 -11.45 -6.14
N MET A 194 18.71 -12.12 -6.26
CA MET A 194 17.62 -11.69 -7.14
C MET A 194 17.13 -10.28 -6.79
N SER A 195 16.97 -9.95 -5.50
CA SER A 195 16.52 -8.62 -5.06
C SER A 195 17.49 -7.51 -5.48
N HIS A 196 18.80 -7.75 -5.44
CA HIS A 196 19.80 -6.78 -5.86
C HIS A 196 19.93 -6.61 -7.38
N SER A 197 19.47 -7.59 -8.15
CA SER A 197 19.60 -7.61 -9.61
C SER A 197 18.52 -6.81 -10.34
N TRP A 198 17.43 -6.45 -9.66
CA TRP A 198 16.26 -5.83 -10.25
C TRP A 198 16.14 -4.37 -9.80
N ASP A 199 15.84 -3.47 -10.74
CA ASP A 199 15.55 -2.07 -10.45
C ASP A 199 14.30 -1.65 -11.24
N ILE A 200 13.44 -0.87 -10.60
CA ILE A 200 12.23 -0.31 -11.22
C ILE A 200 12.52 1.04 -11.88
N VAL A 201 13.57 1.75 -11.45
CA VAL A 201 13.87 3.10 -11.94
C VAL A 201 14.34 3.03 -13.39
N GLY A 202 13.52 3.57 -14.30
CA GLY A 202 13.80 3.57 -15.73
C GLY A 202 13.17 2.40 -16.50
N VAL A 203 12.41 1.53 -15.84
CA VAL A 203 11.57 0.54 -16.52
C VAL A 203 10.29 1.20 -17.02
N ASP A 204 10.03 1.10 -18.32
CA ASP A 204 8.75 1.55 -18.90
C ASP A 204 7.64 0.54 -18.58
N LEU A 205 6.93 0.80 -17.49
CA LEU A 205 5.74 0.05 -17.08
C LEU A 205 4.46 0.56 -17.78
N ILE A 206 4.50 1.76 -18.35
CA ILE A 206 3.34 2.44 -18.96
C ILE A 206 2.94 1.70 -20.25
N SER A 207 3.91 1.35 -21.09
CA SER A 207 3.64 0.57 -22.31
C SER A 207 3.13 -0.84 -22.02
N GLY A 208 3.40 -1.40 -20.84
CA GLY A 208 2.90 -2.71 -20.41
C GLY A 208 1.41 -2.71 -20.05
N VAL A 209 0.88 -1.57 -19.57
CA VAL A 209 -0.51 -1.45 -19.10
C VAL A 209 -1.44 -0.73 -20.06
N THR A 210 -0.89 -0.06 -21.09
CA THR A 210 -1.70 0.69 -22.07
C THR A 210 -2.53 -0.20 -22.99
N CYS A 211 -3.58 0.37 -23.57
CA CYS A 211 -4.42 -0.32 -24.53
C CYS A 211 -3.67 -0.62 -25.86
N LYS A 212 -3.91 -1.79 -26.44
CA LYS A 212 -3.25 -2.22 -27.70
C LYS A 212 -3.70 -1.44 -28.93
N ALA A 213 -4.91 -0.90 -28.89
CA ALA A 213 -5.50 -0.10 -29.95
C ALA A 213 -6.48 0.91 -29.34
N PRO A 214 -6.63 2.11 -29.94
CA PRO A 214 -7.66 3.06 -29.53
C PRO A 214 -9.04 2.40 -29.59
N TYR A 215 -9.85 2.63 -28.57
CA TYR A 215 -11.24 2.18 -28.53
C TYR A 215 -12.12 3.32 -28.05
N GLU A 216 -13.41 3.28 -28.42
CA GLU A 216 -14.38 4.26 -27.97
C GLU A 216 -15.04 3.72 -26.70
N TRP A 217 -14.94 4.50 -25.62
CA TRP A 217 -15.70 4.21 -24.41
C TRP A 217 -17.14 4.65 -24.64
N VAL A 218 -18.03 3.68 -24.93
CA VAL A 218 -19.46 3.90 -25.24
C VAL A 218 -20.36 3.64 -24.05
N ASP A 219 -19.90 2.84 -23.08
CA ASP A 219 -20.65 2.58 -21.87
C ASP A 219 -20.74 3.88 -21.07
N LYS A 220 -21.97 4.30 -20.81
CA LYS A 220 -22.22 5.36 -19.84
C LYS A 220 -21.70 4.84 -18.51
N THR A 221 -20.79 5.56 -17.89
CA THR A 221 -20.60 5.43 -16.45
C THR A 221 -21.98 5.54 -15.79
N ASN A 222 -22.27 4.80 -14.71
CA ASN A 222 -23.55 4.93 -14.01
C ASN A 222 -23.87 6.42 -13.78
N SER A 223 -25.13 6.84 -13.62
CA SER A 223 -25.52 8.27 -13.54
C SER A 223 -24.76 9.10 -12.50
N GLU A 224 -24.05 8.43 -11.60
CA GLU A 224 -23.11 8.93 -10.61
C GLU A 224 -21.67 9.22 -11.10
N TRP A 225 -21.32 8.93 -12.37
CA TRP A 225 -19.94 8.98 -12.87
C TRP A 225 -19.79 9.41 -14.38
N GLU A 226 -20.84 9.89 -15.05
CA GLU A 226 -20.85 10.12 -16.51
C GLU A 226 -20.03 11.34 -16.99
N PHE A 227 -19.06 11.18 -17.90
CA PHE A 227 -18.74 12.15 -18.99
C PHE A 227 -17.77 11.58 -20.08
N ASN A 228 -17.86 12.09 -21.32
CA ASN A 228 -17.17 11.58 -22.54
C ASN A 228 -16.48 12.70 -23.37
N TYR A 229 -15.35 12.40 -24.04
CA TYR A 229 -14.42 13.33 -24.73
C TYR A 229 -13.69 12.67 -25.93
N LYS A 230 -13.02 13.46 -26.80
CA LYS A 230 -11.94 13.02 -27.74
C LYS A 230 -10.80 14.05 -27.82
N GLY A 231 -9.53 13.61 -27.69
CA GLY A 231 -8.31 14.46 -27.62
C GLY A 231 -7.10 13.97 -28.42
N ARG A 232 -5.91 14.59 -28.18
CA ARG A 232 -4.52 14.16 -28.52
C ARG A 232 -3.39 14.97 -27.80
N ASP A 233 -2.18 14.38 -27.72
CA ASP A 233 -1.02 14.55 -26.78
C ASP A 233 0.10 15.60 -27.05
N GLY A 234 0.95 15.84 -26.01
CA GLY A 234 2.38 16.22 -26.15
C GLY A 234 3.19 16.68 -24.90
N GLU A 235 4.39 16.06 -24.71
CA GLU A 235 5.66 16.38 -23.98
C GLU A 235 5.81 16.29 -22.42
N ALA A 236 7.02 15.92 -21.96
CA ALA A 236 7.34 15.34 -20.63
C ALA A 236 8.12 16.25 -19.65
N PHE A 237 7.91 16.04 -18.33
CA PHE A 237 8.42 16.84 -17.20
C PHE A 237 9.60 16.17 -16.44
N HIS A 238 10.34 16.94 -15.62
CA HIS A 238 11.37 16.42 -14.72
C HIS A 238 10.73 15.84 -13.43
N VAL A 239 10.88 14.54 -13.23
CA VAL A 239 10.17 13.74 -12.22
C VAL A 239 11.18 13.18 -11.22
N VAL A 240 10.97 13.42 -9.92
CA VAL A 240 11.88 12.98 -8.85
C VAL A 240 11.23 11.85 -8.05
N LYS A 241 11.97 10.78 -7.77
CA LYS A 241 11.50 9.68 -6.91
C LYS A 241 11.43 10.15 -5.46
N LEU A 242 10.29 9.94 -4.82
CA LEU A 242 10.07 10.28 -3.42
C LEU A 242 10.71 9.23 -2.50
N LEU A 243 11.39 9.70 -1.46
CA LEU A 243 11.81 8.81 -0.35
C LEU A 243 10.60 8.28 0.43
N LYS A 244 9.56 9.11 0.57
CA LYS A 244 8.27 8.75 1.19
C LYS A 244 7.19 8.81 0.13
N CYS A 245 6.91 7.66 -0.46
CA CYS A 245 5.85 7.52 -1.47
C CYS A 245 4.47 7.74 -0.85
N HIS A 246 3.50 8.14 -1.67
CA HIS A 246 2.13 8.43 -1.22
C HIS A 246 1.17 7.35 -1.69
N HIS A 247 0.68 6.56 -0.74
CA HIS A 247 -0.18 5.40 -0.95
C HIS A 247 -1.26 5.35 0.14
N GLY A 248 -2.44 5.85 -0.17
CA GLY A 248 -3.55 5.85 0.78
C GLY A 248 -4.65 6.85 0.47
N GLY A 249 -5.82 6.59 1.05
CA GLY A 249 -7.01 7.46 0.99
C GLY A 249 -7.12 8.51 2.10
N ASN A 250 -6.02 8.91 2.74
CA ASN A 250 -6.04 9.82 3.89
C ASN A 250 -5.06 11.01 3.77
N HIS A 251 -4.63 11.34 2.54
CA HIS A 251 -3.60 12.34 2.31
C HIS A 251 -4.21 13.76 2.27
N PRO A 252 -3.88 14.65 3.21
CA PRO A 252 -4.43 16.00 3.25
C PRO A 252 -3.71 16.91 2.25
N ILE A 253 -4.47 17.54 1.37
CA ILE A 253 -3.94 18.47 0.38
C ILE A 253 -4.61 19.83 0.53
N ARG A 254 -3.87 20.89 0.25
CA ARG A 254 -4.36 22.27 0.33
C ARG A 254 -4.29 22.94 -1.03
N ASN A 255 -5.41 23.48 -1.48
CA ASN A 255 -5.48 24.39 -2.60
C ASN A 255 -4.94 25.76 -2.18
N LEU A 256 -3.84 26.19 -2.79
CA LEU A 256 -3.16 27.44 -2.45
C LEU A 256 -3.95 28.68 -2.91
N ARG A 257 -4.80 28.55 -3.93
CA ARG A 257 -5.59 29.67 -4.47
C ARG A 257 -6.80 29.99 -3.59
N THR A 258 -7.46 28.95 -3.05
CA THR A 258 -8.70 29.11 -2.26
C THR A 258 -8.46 28.95 -0.76
N GLY A 259 -7.35 28.33 -0.36
CA GLY A 259 -7.10 27.91 1.01
C GLY A 259 -7.86 26.65 1.44
N HIS A 260 -8.69 26.06 0.56
CA HIS A 260 -9.47 24.84 0.83
C HIS A 260 -8.55 23.65 1.10
N VAL A 261 -8.96 22.78 2.03
CA VAL A 261 -8.26 21.53 2.35
C VAL A 261 -9.20 20.37 2.08
N GLU A 262 -8.69 19.33 1.45
CA GLU A 262 -9.42 18.09 1.14
C GLU A 262 -8.55 16.89 1.50
N ILE A 263 -9.21 15.77 1.75
CA ILE A 263 -8.55 14.48 1.90
C ILE A 263 -8.57 13.79 0.54
N SER A 264 -7.43 13.29 0.09
CA SER A 264 -7.26 12.72 -1.26
C SER A 264 -6.79 11.27 -1.23
N ALA A 265 -7.11 10.54 -2.29
CA ALA A 265 -6.51 9.25 -2.62
C ALA A 265 -5.20 9.49 -3.41
N GLN A 266 -4.11 8.88 -2.96
CA GLN A 266 -2.80 9.01 -3.60
C GLN A 266 -2.19 7.64 -3.83
N ASN A 267 -1.64 7.44 -5.03
CA ASN A 267 -0.86 6.28 -5.43
C ASN A 267 0.29 6.70 -6.36
N HIS A 268 1.36 7.26 -5.80
CA HIS A 268 2.52 7.67 -6.60
C HIS A 268 3.84 7.61 -5.82
N ASN A 269 4.88 7.14 -6.52
CA ASN A 269 6.26 7.08 -6.02
C ASN A 269 7.10 8.29 -6.42
N TYR A 270 6.59 9.14 -7.29
CA TYR A 270 7.31 10.28 -7.82
C TYR A 270 6.54 11.58 -7.60
N ALA A 271 7.27 12.69 -7.58
CA ALA A 271 6.70 14.02 -7.52
C ALA A 271 7.46 14.98 -8.44
N VAL A 272 6.77 16.04 -8.85
CA VAL A 272 7.37 17.14 -9.60
C VAL A 272 8.08 18.08 -8.64
N ASP A 273 9.32 18.46 -8.95
CA ASP A 273 10.08 19.47 -8.20
C ASP A 273 9.63 20.89 -8.63
N PRO A 274 9.03 21.70 -7.73
CA PRO A 274 8.64 23.07 -8.02
C PRO A 274 9.76 23.97 -8.53
N ALA A 275 11.00 23.72 -8.12
CA ALA A 275 12.16 24.53 -8.54
C ALA A 275 12.52 24.31 -10.02
N SER A 276 12.05 23.21 -10.62
CA SER A 276 12.27 22.85 -12.02
C SER A 276 11.19 23.36 -12.97
N LEU A 277 10.17 24.04 -12.46
CA LEU A 277 9.02 24.47 -13.25
C LEU A 277 9.39 25.59 -14.24
N PRO A 278 8.90 25.54 -15.48
CA PRO A 278 9.11 26.60 -16.45
C PRO A 278 8.31 27.86 -16.10
N GLU A 279 8.73 29.00 -16.65
CA GLU A 279 8.07 30.28 -16.42
C GLU A 279 6.58 30.24 -16.81
N GLY A 280 5.72 30.72 -15.92
CA GLY A 280 4.27 30.76 -16.11
C GLY A 280 3.52 29.51 -15.63
N VAL A 281 4.22 28.44 -15.24
CA VAL A 281 3.60 27.32 -14.51
C VAL A 281 3.58 27.65 -13.02
N GLU A 282 2.42 27.46 -12.40
CA GLU A 282 2.22 27.72 -10.97
C GLU A 282 1.80 26.45 -10.23
N VAL A 283 2.29 26.34 -8.98
CA VAL A 283 1.83 25.32 -8.04
C VAL A 283 0.47 25.74 -7.50
N THR A 284 -0.54 24.89 -7.71
CA THR A 284 -1.91 25.14 -7.25
C THR A 284 -2.24 24.43 -5.96
N ARG A 285 -1.63 23.27 -5.71
CA ARG A 285 -1.92 22.42 -4.55
C ARG A 285 -0.64 21.82 -3.98
N VAL A 286 -0.61 21.68 -2.66
CA VAL A 286 0.49 21.05 -1.91
C VAL A 286 -0.03 20.01 -0.93
N ASN A 287 0.75 18.95 -0.71
CA ASN A 287 0.49 18.00 0.37
C ASN A 287 0.84 18.62 1.72
N LEU A 288 -0.06 18.56 2.70
CA LEU A 288 0.15 19.17 4.01
C LEU A 288 1.08 18.37 4.93
N ASN A 289 1.33 17.08 4.65
CA ASN A 289 2.21 16.25 5.47
C ASN A 289 3.69 16.52 5.22
N ASP A 290 4.08 16.83 3.98
CA ASP A 290 5.48 16.98 3.58
C ASP A 290 5.78 18.18 2.67
N GLY A 291 4.76 18.93 2.23
CA GLY A 291 4.92 20.11 1.38
C GLY A 291 5.17 19.81 -0.09
N SER A 292 5.10 18.55 -0.52
CA SER A 292 5.27 18.17 -1.93
C SER A 292 4.21 18.81 -2.84
N CYS A 293 4.59 19.03 -4.11
CA CYS A 293 3.68 19.54 -5.13
C CYS A 293 2.67 18.47 -5.54
N VAL A 294 1.38 18.78 -5.45
CA VAL A 294 0.32 17.85 -5.84
C VAL A 294 -0.68 18.42 -6.84
N GLY A 295 -0.41 19.63 -7.33
CA GLY A 295 -1.20 20.22 -8.40
C GLY A 295 -0.47 21.38 -9.08
N LEU A 296 -0.60 21.44 -10.40
CA LEU A 296 0.03 22.44 -11.26
C LEU A 296 -1.02 23.06 -12.17
N ALA A 297 -0.79 24.30 -12.58
CA ALA A 297 -1.53 24.93 -13.66
C ALA A 297 -0.63 25.78 -14.52
N TYR A 298 -0.97 25.86 -15.81
CA TYR A 298 -0.40 26.80 -16.74
C TYR A 298 -1.52 27.66 -17.34
N PRO A 299 -1.84 28.81 -16.71
CA PRO A 299 -2.98 29.64 -17.12
C PRO A 299 -2.93 30.08 -18.58
N ALA A 300 -1.74 30.43 -19.09
CA ALA A 300 -1.57 30.89 -20.48
C ALA A 300 -1.93 29.82 -21.53
N LYS A 301 -1.82 28.53 -21.17
CA LYS A 301 -2.16 27.41 -22.06
C LYS A 301 -3.47 26.71 -21.70
N ASN A 302 -4.18 27.17 -20.66
CA ASN A 302 -5.34 26.48 -20.09
C ASN A 302 -5.06 25.01 -19.74
N ILE A 303 -3.91 24.74 -19.10
CA ILE A 303 -3.52 23.39 -18.66
C ILE A 303 -3.61 23.32 -17.13
N MET A 304 -4.10 22.20 -16.61
CA MET A 304 -3.99 21.84 -15.20
C MET A 304 -3.60 20.36 -15.09
N SER A 305 -2.88 20.01 -14.02
CA SER A 305 -2.61 18.62 -13.66
C SER A 305 -2.66 18.47 -12.14
N LEU A 306 -2.98 17.26 -11.71
CA LEU A 306 -3.08 16.85 -10.31
C LEU A 306 -2.26 15.58 -10.13
N GLN A 307 -1.61 15.45 -8.97
CA GLN A 307 -0.75 14.30 -8.65
C GLN A 307 -1.51 13.18 -7.94
N TYR A 308 -2.62 13.53 -7.29
CA TYR A 308 -3.53 12.62 -6.61
C TYR A 308 -4.68 12.20 -7.53
N HIS A 309 -5.54 11.30 -7.06
CA HIS A 309 -6.65 10.71 -7.80
C HIS A 309 -7.98 11.36 -7.36
N PRO A 310 -8.55 12.33 -8.10
CA PRO A 310 -9.84 12.93 -7.77
C PRO A 310 -11.01 11.96 -7.98
N GLU A 311 -10.84 10.93 -8.81
CA GLU A 311 -11.78 9.83 -9.01
C GLU A 311 -11.86 8.90 -7.79
N ALA A 312 -10.82 8.90 -6.96
CA ALA A 312 -10.63 7.99 -5.85
C ALA A 312 -10.72 6.51 -6.29
N SER A 313 -11.66 5.74 -5.73
CA SER A 313 -11.85 4.31 -6.01
C SER A 313 -10.58 3.45 -5.79
N PRO A 314 -10.15 3.28 -4.51
CA PRO A 314 -10.87 3.65 -3.30
C PRO A 314 -10.41 4.98 -2.72
N GLY A 315 -11.28 5.62 -1.94
CA GLY A 315 -10.91 6.82 -1.20
C GLY A 315 -12.05 7.82 -1.01
N PRO A 316 -11.74 8.98 -0.42
CA PRO A 316 -12.70 10.07 -0.22
C PRO A 316 -13.06 10.76 -1.53
N ARG A 317 -14.28 11.30 -1.59
CA ARG A 317 -14.81 12.08 -2.73
C ARG A 317 -14.64 13.59 -2.58
N ASP A 318 -13.79 14.03 -1.65
CA ASP A 318 -13.59 15.46 -1.36
C ASP A 318 -13.02 16.21 -2.58
N SER A 319 -12.34 15.50 -3.48
CA SER A 319 -11.68 16.05 -4.66
C SER A 319 -12.52 16.03 -5.95
N ASP A 320 -13.77 15.54 -5.92
CA ASP A 320 -14.65 15.42 -7.11
C ASP A 320 -14.79 16.75 -7.88
N TYR A 321 -14.74 17.89 -7.17
CA TYR A 321 -14.86 19.22 -7.79
C TYR A 321 -13.70 19.54 -8.75
N ALA A 322 -12.57 18.83 -8.69
CA ALA A 322 -11.46 18.97 -9.64
C ALA A 322 -11.92 18.71 -11.09
N PHE A 323 -12.84 17.77 -11.29
CA PHE A 323 -13.45 17.54 -12.60
C PHE A 323 -14.30 18.74 -13.05
N THR A 324 -15.00 19.38 -12.10
CA THR A 324 -15.74 20.62 -12.38
C THR A 324 -14.78 21.76 -12.78
N GLU A 325 -13.64 21.91 -12.10
CA GLU A 325 -12.61 22.89 -12.49
C GLU A 325 -12.13 22.67 -13.93
N PHE A 326 -11.88 21.41 -14.30
CA PHE A 326 -11.48 21.04 -15.65
C PHE A 326 -12.57 21.34 -16.70
N VAL A 327 -13.83 21.03 -16.40
CA VAL A 327 -14.96 21.36 -17.31
C VAL A 327 -15.11 22.86 -17.51
N GLU A 328 -14.97 23.65 -16.44
CA GLU A 328 -15.01 25.12 -16.55
C GLU A 328 -13.83 25.67 -17.34
N LEU A 329 -12.65 25.07 -17.22
CA LEU A 329 -11.48 25.39 -18.04
C LEU A 329 -11.77 25.14 -19.54
N MET A 330 -12.37 23.99 -19.88
CA MET A 330 -12.77 23.67 -21.26
C MET A 330 -13.81 24.66 -21.82
N LYS A 331 -14.80 25.05 -21.01
CA LYS A 331 -15.83 26.03 -21.43
C LYS A 331 -15.22 27.38 -21.77
N ARG A 332 -14.24 27.86 -20.99
CA ARG A 332 -13.54 29.13 -21.26
C ARG A 332 -12.81 29.12 -22.60
N VAL A 333 -12.21 28.00 -22.98
CA VAL A 333 -11.55 27.86 -24.29
C VAL A 333 -12.58 27.91 -25.42
N LYS A 334 -13.73 27.24 -25.29
CA LYS A 334 -14.79 27.26 -26.31
C LYS A 334 -15.41 28.64 -26.55
N VAL A 335 -15.44 29.51 -25.55
CA VAL A 335 -15.98 30.88 -25.68
C VAL A 335 -14.98 31.80 -26.39
N ASN A 336 -13.68 31.49 -26.33
CA ASN A 336 -12.61 32.30 -26.90
C ASN A 336 -12.09 31.79 -28.26
N ALA A 337 -12.70 30.73 -28.81
CA ALA A 337 -12.36 30.13 -30.10
C ALA A 337 -13.45 30.45 -31.15
#